data_AF-U4KQK6-F1
#
_entry.id   AF-U4KQK6-F1
#
_cell.length_a   1.000
_cell.length_b   1.000
_cell.length_c   1.000
_cell.angle_alpha   90.00
_cell.angle_beta   90.00
_cell.angle_gamma   90.00
#
_symmetry.space_group_name_H-M   'P 1'
#
loop_
_entity.id
_entity.type
_entity.pdbx_description
1 polymer ?
#
loop_
_entity_poly.entity_id
_entity_poly.type
_entity_poly.pdbx_seq_one_letter_code
_entity_poly.pdbx_strand_id
1 'polypeptide(L)'
;MNKKKCLIINIVLLLWFLLDMIGLKIGNQYLVVQAWKEDGIFFLVYFIIIVVFLFKEKIGKYALTIFLFLWLFIQVMSHEIYTITGGGLNKIDYFKETIKLFPSKSVYIPDLYHLILHVLILVALIFTVTYIFKKRITK
;
A
#
# COMPACT_ATOMS: atom_id res chain seq x y z
N MET A 1 10.46 12.53 14.11
CA MET A 1 9.42 11.49 14.23
C MET A 1 9.65 10.63 15.47
N ASN A 2 8.62 10.12 16.13
CA ASN A 2 8.76 9.12 17.21
C ASN A 2 8.22 7.75 16.74
N LYS A 3 8.62 6.67 17.43
CA LYS A 3 8.24 5.30 17.06
C LYS A 3 6.72 5.10 17.02
N LYS A 4 6.00 5.68 17.99
CA LYS A 4 4.53 5.58 18.10
C LYS A 4 3.82 6.10 16.85
N LYS A 5 4.23 7.27 16.33
CA LYS A 5 3.65 7.83 15.09
C LYS A 5 3.91 6.94 13.88
N CYS A 6 5.12 6.40 13.73
CA CYS A 6 5.42 5.44 12.66
C CYS A 6 4.56 4.18 12.75
N LEU A 7 4.38 3.63 13.95
CA LEU A 7 3.54 2.46 14.16
C LEU A 7 2.07 2.77 13.83
N ILE A 8 1.52 3.90 14.28
CA ILE A 8 0.13 4.28 13.98
C ILE A 8 -0.10 4.33 12.47
N ILE A 9 0.79 4.96 11.71
CA ILE A 9 0.63 5.07 10.25
C ILE A 9 0.73 3.71 9.56
N ASN A 10 1.68 2.87 9.99
CA ASN A 10 1.79 1.51 9.44
C ASN A 10 0.61 0.62 9.84
N ILE A 11 0.01 0.83 11.01
CA ILE A 11 -1.22 0.14 11.41
C ILE A 11 -2.40 0.61 10.54
N VAL A 12 -2.51 1.92 10.26
CA VAL A 12 -3.53 2.43 9.33
C VAL A 12 -3.35 1.82 7.93
N LEU A 13 -2.12 1.77 7.42
CA LEU A 13 -1.82 1.10 6.15
C LEU A 13 -2.16 -0.39 6.19
N LEU A 14 -1.82 -1.10 7.27
CA LEU A 14 -2.15 -2.51 7.46
C LEU A 14 -3.66 -2.75 7.46
N LEU A 15 -4.43 -1.91 8.16
CA LEU A 15 -5.89 -1.99 8.20
C LEU A 15 -6.52 -1.69 6.84
N TRP A 16 -5.96 -0.74 6.08
CA TRP A 16 -6.39 -0.49 4.71
C TRP A 16 -6.10 -1.70 3.82
N PHE A 17 -4.89 -2.27 3.91
CA PHE A 17 -4.51 -3.45 3.14
C PHE A 17 -5.33 -4.70 3.51
N LEU A 18 -5.77 -4.81 4.76
CA LEU A 18 -6.67 -5.87 5.19
C LEU A 18 -8.00 -5.86 4.41
N LEU A 19 -8.47 -4.70 3.92
CA LEU A 19 -9.71 -4.64 3.12
C LEU A 19 -9.59 -5.47 1.84
N ASP A 20 -8.42 -5.52 1.23
CA ASP A 20 -8.16 -6.34 0.04
C ASP A 20 -8.15 -7.84 0.34
N MET A 21 -7.82 -8.22 1.58
CA MET A 21 -7.86 -9.61 2.04
C MET A 21 -9.28 -10.15 2.20
N ILE A 22 -10.24 -9.28 2.51
CA ILE A 22 -11.63 -9.64 2.78
C ILE A 22 -12.60 -9.20 1.67
N GLY A 23 -12.21 -8.23 0.85
CA GLY A 23 -13.09 -7.54 -0.08
C GLY A 23 -14.04 -6.56 0.63
N LEU A 24 -14.33 -5.42 0.00
CA LEU A 24 -15.31 -4.46 0.51
C LEU A 24 -16.14 -3.89 -0.63
N LYS A 25 -17.46 -3.93 -0.46
CA LYS A 25 -18.44 -3.36 -1.39
C LYS A 25 -19.13 -2.14 -0.75
N ILE A 26 -19.32 -1.07 -1.52
CA ILE A 26 -20.05 0.13 -1.10
C ILE A 26 -21.21 0.32 -2.09
N GLY A 27 -22.43 0.08 -1.62
CA GLY A 27 -23.61 0.03 -2.49
C GLY A 27 -23.48 -1.05 -3.55
N ASN A 28 -23.56 -0.67 -4.83
CA ASN A 28 -23.48 -1.61 -5.95
C ASN A 28 -22.06 -1.79 -6.52
N GLN A 29 -21.07 -1.02 -6.06
CA GLN A 29 -19.70 -1.07 -6.58
C GLN A 29 -18.72 -1.61 -5.53
N TYR A 30 -17.63 -2.23 -6.00
CA TYR A 30 -16.56 -2.68 -5.11
C TYR A 30 -15.63 -1.50 -4.76
N LEU A 31 -15.34 -1.29 -3.48
CA LEU A 31 -14.16 -0.50 -3.13
C LEU A 31 -12.91 -1.30 -3.51
N VAL A 32 -12.90 -2.57 -3.12
CA VAL A 32 -11.84 -3.53 -3.44
C VAL A 32 -12.44 -4.93 -3.52
N VAL A 33 -12.01 -5.73 -4.49
CA VAL A 33 -12.40 -7.14 -4.64
C VAL A 33 -11.45 -7.98 -3.79
N GLN A 34 -11.95 -9.04 -3.16
CA GLN A 34 -11.11 -9.91 -2.33
C GLN A 34 -9.97 -10.53 -3.15
N ALA A 35 -8.72 -10.38 -2.69
CA ALA A 35 -7.51 -10.86 -3.36
C ALA A 35 -6.58 -11.68 -2.42
N TRP A 36 -7.17 -12.47 -1.51
CA TRP A 36 -6.38 -13.28 -0.56
C TRP A 36 -5.40 -14.24 -1.23
N LYS A 37 -5.78 -14.84 -2.37
CA LYS A 37 -4.94 -15.85 -3.03
C LYS A 37 -3.72 -15.22 -3.71
N GLU A 38 -3.89 -13.99 -4.17
CA GLU A 38 -2.91 -13.20 -4.89
C GLU A 38 -1.97 -12.49 -3.91
N ASP A 39 -2.53 -11.78 -2.93
CA ASP A 39 -1.82 -10.81 -2.10
C ASP A 39 -1.68 -11.23 -0.62
N GLY A 40 -2.29 -12.36 -0.21
CA GLY A 40 -2.30 -12.83 1.19
C GLY A 40 -0.91 -13.07 1.78
N ILE A 41 0.02 -13.64 1.01
CA ILE A 41 1.41 -13.82 1.47
C ILE A 41 2.07 -12.45 1.70
N PHE A 42 1.84 -11.50 0.80
CA PHE A 42 2.39 -10.16 0.89
C PHE A 42 1.86 -9.42 2.13
N PHE A 43 0.56 -9.56 2.43
CA PHE A 43 -0.07 -9.08 3.65
C PHE A 43 0.56 -9.69 4.92
N LEU A 44 0.75 -11.01 4.96
CA LEU A 44 1.36 -11.70 6.10
C LEU A 44 2.82 -11.26 6.33
N VAL A 45 3.60 -11.10 5.27
CA VAL A 45 4.98 -10.58 5.37
C VAL A 45 4.97 -9.17 5.94
N TYR A 46 4.10 -8.29 5.47
CA TYR A 46 3.99 -6.93 5.98
C TYR A 46 3.62 -6.93 7.48
N PHE A 47 2.64 -7.74 7.88
CA PHE A 47 2.23 -7.91 9.27
C PHE A 47 3.41 -8.35 10.16
N ILE A 48 4.15 -9.39 9.74
CA ILE A 48 5.31 -9.88 10.48
C ILE A 48 6.37 -8.79 10.61
N ILE A 49 6.64 -8.02 9.56
CA ILE A 49 7.62 -6.92 9.60
C ILE A 49 7.21 -5.83 10.59
N ILE A 50 5.91 -5.48 10.67
CA ILE A 50 5.40 -4.56 11.70
C ILE A 50 5.65 -5.12 13.10
N VAL A 51 5.37 -6.40 13.33
CA VAL A 51 5.62 -7.08 14.63
C VAL A 51 7.12 -7.05 14.97
N VAL A 52 8.00 -7.32 13.99
CA VAL A 52 9.45 -7.23 14.17
C VAL A 52 9.88 -5.79 14.47
N PHE A 53 9.29 -4.77 13.84
CA PHE A 53 9.58 -3.37 14.17
C PHE A 53 9.10 -2.97 15.57
N LEU A 54 7.97 -3.53 16.02
CA LEU A 54 7.44 -3.33 17.36
C LEU A 54 8.40 -3.88 18.43
N PHE A 55 8.85 -5.13 18.32
CA PHE A 55 9.65 -5.79 19.36
C PHE A 55 11.17 -5.68 19.15
N LYS A 56 11.65 -5.72 17.90
CA LYS A 56 13.08 -5.72 17.53
C LYS A 56 13.43 -4.48 16.68
N GLU A 57 13.19 -3.31 17.26
CA GLU A 57 13.24 -2.02 16.56
C GLU A 57 14.55 -1.75 15.78
N LYS A 58 15.71 -2.19 16.31
CA LYS A 58 17.03 -1.98 15.67
C LYS A 58 17.07 -2.53 14.24
N ILE A 59 16.49 -3.71 14.03
CA ILE A 59 16.47 -4.43 12.75
C ILE A 59 15.18 -4.11 12.00
N GLY A 60 14.04 -4.16 12.70
CA GLY A 60 12.72 -4.03 12.09
C GLY A 60 12.50 -2.70 11.37
N LYS A 61 13.13 -1.60 11.81
CA LYS A 61 13.01 -0.31 11.12
C LYS A 61 13.58 -0.33 9.69
N TYR A 62 14.67 -1.07 9.47
CA TYR A 62 15.29 -1.20 8.15
C TYR A 62 14.51 -2.17 7.29
N ALA A 63 14.10 -3.32 7.84
CA ALA A 63 13.24 -4.28 7.15
C ALA A 63 11.94 -3.61 6.67
N LEU A 64 11.28 -2.84 7.55
CA LEU A 64 10.07 -2.09 7.22
C LEU A 64 10.31 -1.06 6.11
N THR A 65 11.43 -0.33 6.17
CA THR A 65 11.75 0.66 5.13
C THR A 65 11.97 0.01 3.76
N ILE A 66 12.74 -1.08 3.71
CA ILE A 66 13.01 -1.81 2.47
C ILE A 66 11.70 -2.37 1.91
N PHE A 67 10.86 -2.97 2.76
CA PHE A 67 9.58 -3.52 2.34
C PHE A 67 8.64 -2.44 1.79
N LEU A 68 8.48 -1.31 2.49
CA LEU A 68 7.64 -0.20 2.02
C LEU A 68 8.14 0.39 0.70
N PHE A 69 9.46 0.48 0.53
CA PHE A 69 10.06 0.95 -0.73
C PHE A 69 9.76 -0.01 -1.89
N LEU A 70 9.98 -1.32 -1.69
CA LEU A 70 9.68 -2.33 -2.69
C LEU A 70 8.18 -2.38 -3.00
N TRP A 71 7.33 -2.26 -1.98
CA TRP A 71 5.89 -2.21 -2.16
C TRP A 71 5.46 -0.99 -2.98
N LEU A 72 5.98 0.21 -2.66
CA LEU A 72 5.70 1.42 -3.43
C LEU A 72 6.11 1.24 -4.89
N PHE A 73 7.28 0.65 -5.13
CA PHE A 73 7.76 0.36 -6.48
C PHE A 73 6.83 -0.61 -7.24
N ILE A 74 6.45 -1.72 -6.62
CA ILE A 74 5.53 -2.70 -7.21
C ILE A 74 4.15 -2.08 -7.48
N GLN A 75 3.64 -1.24 -6.56
CA GLN A 75 2.39 -0.51 -6.72
C GLN A 75 2.44 0.36 -7.98
N VAL A 76 3.47 1.21 -8.11
CA VAL A 76 3.72 2.07 -9.29
C VAL A 76 3.71 1.25 -10.58
N MET A 77 4.47 0.15 -10.61
CA MET A 77 4.60 -0.69 -11.79
C MET A 77 3.30 -1.44 -12.13
N SER A 78 2.48 -1.74 -11.12
CA SER A 78 1.23 -2.49 -11.31
C SER A 78 0.06 -1.59 -11.69
N HIS A 79 0.10 -0.30 -11.35
CA HIS A 79 -1.05 0.59 -11.45
C HIS A 79 -0.75 1.89 -12.20
N GLU A 80 0.14 2.73 -11.68
CA GLU A 80 0.33 4.10 -12.15
C GLU A 80 1.10 4.20 -13.47
N ILE A 81 1.99 3.25 -13.77
CA ILE A 81 2.78 3.25 -15.01
C ILE A 81 1.87 3.27 -16.25
N TYR A 82 0.75 2.53 -16.22
CA TYR A 82 -0.20 2.45 -17.33
C TYR A 82 -0.91 3.77 -17.60
N THR A 83 -1.13 4.58 -16.57
CA THR A 83 -1.70 5.92 -16.73
C THR A 83 -0.73 6.86 -17.45
N ILE A 84 0.57 6.70 -17.21
CA ILE A 84 1.63 7.54 -17.79
C ILE A 84 1.97 7.10 -19.22
N THR A 85 2.17 5.80 -19.43
CA THR A 85 2.60 5.25 -20.72
C THR A 85 1.43 4.99 -21.69
N GLY A 86 0.20 5.04 -21.20
CA GLY A 86 -0.98 4.56 -21.90
C GLY A 86 -1.11 3.04 -21.85
N GLY A 87 -2.30 2.53 -22.17
CA GLY A 87 -2.62 1.09 -22.24
C GLY A 87 -3.37 0.55 -21.02
N GLY A 88 -3.16 -0.74 -20.73
CA GLY A 88 -3.82 -1.42 -19.61
C GLY A 88 -5.30 -1.78 -19.85
N LEU A 89 -5.73 -1.96 -21.11
CA LEU A 89 -7.13 -2.27 -21.45
C LEU A 89 -7.69 -3.46 -20.66
N ASN A 90 -6.93 -4.55 -20.55
CA ASN A 90 -7.33 -5.73 -19.76
C ASN A 90 -7.57 -5.40 -18.28
N LYS A 91 -6.82 -4.43 -17.72
CA LYS A 91 -7.01 -3.96 -16.34
C LYS A 91 -8.25 -3.08 -16.20
N ILE A 92 -8.64 -2.32 -17.24
CA ILE A 92 -9.89 -1.56 -17.23
C ILE A 92 -11.07 -2.51 -17.01
N ASP A 93 -11.08 -3.64 -17.73
CA ASP A 93 -12.10 -4.68 -17.62
C ASP A 93 -12.04 -5.42 -16.28
N TYR A 94 -10.84 -5.78 -15.82
CA TYR A 94 -10.64 -6.43 -14.52
C TYR A 94 -11.18 -5.58 -13.36
N PHE A 95 -10.90 -4.28 -13.37
CA PHE A 95 -11.34 -3.32 -12.34
C PHE A 95 -12.60 -2.56 -12.75
N LYS A 96 -13.44 -3.09 -13.66
CA LYS A 96 -14.60 -2.33 -14.17
C LYS A 96 -15.68 -2.07 -13.13
N GLU A 97 -15.81 -2.98 -12.16
CA GLU A 97 -16.83 -2.92 -11.11
C GLU A 97 -16.36 -2.18 -9.85
N THR A 98 -15.10 -1.71 -9.83
CA THR A 98 -14.55 -0.97 -8.69
C THR A 98 -14.84 0.53 -8.80
N ILE A 99 -14.81 1.22 -7.67
CA ILE A 99 -15.07 2.66 -7.59
C ILE A 99 -13.88 3.41 -8.22
N LYS A 100 -14.12 4.11 -9.33
CA LYS A 100 -13.10 4.93 -10.02
C LYS A 100 -13.32 6.40 -9.74
N LEU A 101 -12.27 7.10 -9.32
CA LEU A 101 -12.32 8.56 -9.20
C LEU A 101 -12.27 9.24 -10.58
N PHE A 102 -11.48 8.68 -11.49
CA PHE A 102 -11.33 9.16 -12.87
C PHE A 102 -11.56 7.99 -13.84
N PRO A 103 -12.81 7.73 -14.29
CA PRO A 103 -13.08 6.65 -15.23
C PRO A 103 -12.53 6.99 -16.62
N SER A 104 -11.93 6.00 -17.27
CA SER A 104 -11.44 6.10 -18.66
C SER A 104 -11.71 4.79 -19.41
N LYS A 105 -11.97 4.89 -20.71
CA LYS A 105 -12.20 3.75 -21.61
C LYS A 105 -10.98 3.39 -22.46
N SER A 106 -9.99 4.29 -22.55
CA SER A 106 -8.82 4.14 -23.43
C SER A 106 -7.52 3.88 -22.68
N VAL A 107 -7.44 4.28 -21.41
CA VAL A 107 -6.26 4.14 -20.57
C VAL A 107 -6.67 3.67 -19.19
N TYR A 108 -5.92 2.72 -18.62
CA TYR A 108 -6.13 2.29 -17.25
C TYR A 108 -5.71 3.39 -16.27
N ILE A 109 -6.68 3.81 -15.46
CA ILE A 109 -6.46 4.65 -14.28
C ILE A 109 -6.82 3.79 -13.06
N PRO A 110 -5.95 3.74 -12.04
CA PRO A 110 -6.21 2.95 -10.83
C PRO A 110 -7.50 3.36 -10.14
N ASP A 111 -8.17 2.39 -9.52
CA ASP A 111 -9.39 2.65 -8.76
C ASP A 111 -9.08 3.37 -7.42
N LEU A 112 -10.14 3.79 -6.74
CA LEU A 112 -10.05 4.56 -5.51
C LEU A 112 -9.24 3.84 -4.44
N TYR A 113 -9.37 2.52 -4.33
CA TYR A 113 -8.66 1.73 -3.34
C TYR A 113 -7.15 1.77 -3.57
N HIS A 114 -6.71 1.49 -4.80
CA HIS A 114 -5.28 1.47 -5.14
C HIS A 114 -4.64 2.86 -5.06
N LEU A 115 -5.39 3.93 -5.39
CA LEU A 115 -4.94 5.31 -5.21
C LEU A 115 -4.69 5.64 -3.73
N ILE A 116 -5.63 5.31 -2.84
CA ILE A 116 -5.46 5.55 -1.40
C ILE A 116 -4.32 4.67 -0.85
N LEU A 117 -4.24 3.41 -1.28
CA LEU A 117 -3.19 2.49 -0.88
C LEU A 117 -1.80 3.07 -1.21
N HIS A 118 -1.62 3.59 -2.43
CA HIS A 118 -0.39 4.23 -2.85
C HIS A 118 0.02 5.39 -1.92
N VAL A 119 -0.92 6.29 -1.61
CA VAL A 119 -0.69 7.42 -0.72
C VAL A 119 -0.29 6.94 0.68
N LEU A 120 -0.98 5.94 1.21
CA LEU A 120 -0.69 5.38 2.54
C LEU A 120 0.71 4.74 2.59
N ILE A 121 1.13 4.00 1.54
CA ILE A 121 2.49 3.44 1.44
C ILE A 121 3.52 4.55 1.44
N LEU A 122 3.32 5.60 0.62
CA LEU A 122 4.24 6.72 0.52
C LEU A 122 4.38 7.46 1.87
N VAL A 123 3.26 7.74 2.54
CA VAL A 123 3.25 8.39 3.86
C VAL A 123 3.96 7.51 4.90
N ALA A 124 3.67 6.20 4.91
CA ALA A 124 4.33 5.25 5.82
C ALA A 124 5.86 5.22 5.58
N LEU A 125 6.30 5.23 4.32
CA LEU A 125 7.71 5.23 3.94
C LEU A 125 8.40 6.51 4.42
N ILE A 126 7.84 7.68 4.11
CA ILE A 126 8.39 8.99 4.52
C ILE A 126 8.52 9.05 6.04
N PHE A 127 7.50 8.63 6.78
CA PHE A 127 7.55 8.65 8.25
C PHE A 127 8.60 7.70 8.81
N THR A 128 8.74 6.50 8.23
CA THR A 128 9.73 5.50 8.66
C THR A 128 11.15 5.97 8.37
N VAL A 129 11.41 6.52 7.19
CA VAL A 129 12.70 7.11 6.79
C VAL A 129 13.06 8.29 7.70
N THR A 130 12.12 9.22 7.92
CA THR A 130 12.32 10.38 8.82
C THR A 130 12.61 9.94 10.25
N TYR A 131 11.99 8.86 10.70
CA TYR A 131 12.27 8.28 12.02
C TYR A 131 13.70 7.74 12.13
N ILE A 132 14.17 7.02 11.12
CA ILE A 132 15.54 6.49 11.08
C ILE A 132 16.56 7.63 11.11
N PHE A 133 16.37 8.65 10.28
CA PHE A 133 17.27 9.81 10.23
C PHE A 133 17.32 10.56 11.56
N LYS A 134 16.17 10.90 12.14
CA LYS A 134 16.13 11.61 13.43
C LYS A 134 16.82 10.82 14.53
N LYS A 135 16.61 9.51 14.59
CA LYS A 135 17.23 8.64 15.60
C LYS A 135 18.74 8.47 15.43
N ARG A 136 19.27 8.64 14.21
CA ARG A 136 20.71 8.65 13.94
C ARG A 136 21.38 9.94 14.42
N ILE A 137 20.69 11.08 14.32
CA ILE A 137 21.20 12.39 14.74
C ILE A 137 21.18 12.53 16.27
N THR A 138 20.17 11.98 16.95
CA THR A 138 20.04 12.06 18.43
C THR A 138 20.80 10.96 19.18
N LYS A 139 21.68 10.23 18.50
CA LYS A 139 22.47 9.13 19.06
C LYS A 139 23.93 9.56 19.13
#